data_AF-A0A3B9LY76-F1
#
_entry.id   AF-A0A3B9LY76-F1
#
_cell.length_a   1.000
_cell.length_b   1.000
_cell.length_c   1.000
_cell.angle_alpha   90.00
_cell.angle_beta   90.00
_cell.angle_gamma   90.00
#
_symmetry.space_group_name_H-M   'P 1'
#
loop_
_entity.id
_entity.type
_entity.pdbx_description
1 polymer ?
#
loop_
_entity_poly.entity_id
_entity_poly.type
_entity_poly.pdbx_seq_one_letter_code
_entity_poly.pdbx_strand_id
1 'polypeptide(L)'
;MLVRERNRVKKTLAAVAKRVQWECVGPINIGGRMTSIVCHPEKPDCIWAGAACGGVWQSNDAGQTWHSVWNEHDSLNIGSLAID
;
A
#
# COMPACT_ATOMS: atom_id res chain seq x y z
N MET A 1 9.39 -28.42 25.12
CA MET A 1 9.18 -27.18 25.89
C MET A 1 9.07 -25.94 24.98
N LEU A 2 9.94 -25.77 23.98
CA LEU A 2 9.98 -24.60 23.07
C LEU A 2 8.73 -24.39 22.18
N VAL A 3 8.11 -25.47 21.66
CA VAL A 3 6.93 -25.35 20.77
C VAL A 3 5.68 -24.86 21.52
N ARG A 4 5.50 -25.27 22.78
CA ARG A 4 4.38 -24.84 23.62
C ARG A 4 4.48 -23.34 23.95
N GLU A 5 5.69 -22.88 24.25
CA GLU A 5 5.91 -21.46 24.55
C GLU A 5 5.72 -20.59 23.30
N ARG A 6 6.21 -21.02 22.13
CA ARG A 6 5.95 -20.35 20.86
C ARG A 6 4.46 -20.21 20.57
N ASN A 7 3.68 -21.26 20.81
CA ASN A 7 2.24 -21.26 20.56
C ASN A 7 1.48 -20.38 21.57
N ARG A 8 1.91 -20.37 22.84
CA ARG A 8 1.40 -19.46 23.87
C ARG A 8 1.64 -18.00 23.48
N VAL A 9 2.88 -17.65 23.11
CA VAL A 9 3.25 -16.29 22.68
C VAL A 9 2.44 -15.86 21.46
N LYS A 10 2.28 -16.72 20.43
CA LYS A 10 1.41 -16.41 19.28
C LYS A 10 -0.04 -16.12 19.68
N LYS A 11 -0.61 -16.92 20.60
CA LYS A 11 -1.97 -16.73 21.11
C LYS A 11 -2.12 -15.45 21.92
N THR A 12 -1.13 -15.13 22.76
CA THR A 12 -1.11 -13.89 23.55
C THR A 12 -0.93 -12.65 22.67
N LEU A 13 -0.04 -12.69 21.67
CA LEU A 13 0.13 -11.60 20.71
C LEU A 13 -1.14 -11.35 19.90
N ALA A 14 -1.81 -12.42 19.45
CA ALA A 14 -3.09 -12.30 18.76
C ALA A 14 -4.20 -11.71 19.64
N ALA A 15 -4.20 -12.01 20.95
CA ALA A 15 -5.18 -11.48 21.90
C ALA A 15 -4.89 -10.03 22.32
N VAL A 16 -3.63 -9.59 22.29
CA VAL A 16 -3.18 -8.23 22.66
C VAL A 16 -3.10 -7.29 21.45
N ALA A 17 -3.22 -7.82 20.23
CA ALA A 17 -3.31 -7.03 19.00
C ALA A 17 -4.63 -6.25 18.96
N LYS A 18 -4.74 -5.22 19.80
CA LYS A 18 -5.66 -4.11 19.60
C LYS A 18 -5.36 -3.62 18.18
N ARG A 19 -6.37 -3.55 17.31
CA ARG A 19 -6.20 -3.02 15.96
C ARG A 19 -5.76 -1.55 16.09
N VAL A 20 -4.46 -1.31 16.02
CA VAL A 20 -3.91 0.03 15.91
C VAL A 20 -4.30 0.52 14.53
N GLN A 21 -5.15 1.53 14.50
CA GLN A 21 -5.51 2.21 13.26
C GLN A 21 -4.42 3.23 12.99
N TRP A 22 -3.61 2.97 11.98
CA TRP A 22 -2.65 3.93 11.48
C TRP A 22 -3.38 4.93 10.58
N GLU A 23 -3.16 6.21 10.83
CA GLU A 23 -3.67 7.28 9.98
C GLU A 23 -2.52 8.09 9.39
N CYS A 24 -2.74 8.62 8.20
CA CYS A 24 -1.78 9.52 7.56
C CYS A 24 -1.88 10.90 8.21
N VAL A 25 -0.80 11.40 8.79
CA VAL A 25 -0.72 12.74 9.41
C VAL A 25 -0.23 13.80 8.40
N GLY A 26 0.11 13.40 7.17
CA GLY A 26 0.67 14.26 6.13
C GLY A 26 2.16 13.99 5.88
N PRO A 27 2.88 14.91 5.20
CA PRO A 27 2.45 16.26 4.81
C PRO A 27 1.38 16.27 3.71
N ILE A 28 0.44 17.22 3.78
CA ILE A 28 -0.61 17.41 2.77
C ILE A 28 -0.26 18.49 1.72
N ASN A 29 0.87 19.17 1.91
CA ASN A 29 1.30 20.31 1.09
C ASN A 29 2.57 20.05 0.27
N ILE A 30 3.27 18.94 0.53
CA ILE A 30 4.49 18.54 -0.18
C ILE A 30 4.21 17.17 -0.78
N GLY A 31 4.17 17.10 -2.11
CA GLY A 31 3.98 15.85 -2.83
C GLY A 31 5.25 15.01 -2.92
N GLY A 32 5.07 13.70 -3.11
CA GLY A 32 6.15 12.79 -3.50
C GLY A 32 6.41 12.80 -5.01
N ARG A 33 7.50 12.17 -5.45
CA ARG A 33 7.79 11.99 -6.88
C ARG A 33 7.09 10.76 -7.43
N MET A 34 6.24 10.96 -8.43
CA MET A 34 5.64 9.90 -9.23
C MET A 34 6.48 9.61 -10.47
N THR A 35 6.68 8.33 -10.79
CA THR A 35 7.57 7.86 -11.86
C THR A 35 6.81 7.26 -13.04
N SER A 36 5.60 6.76 -12.79
CA SER A 36 4.78 6.09 -13.80
C SER A 36 3.30 6.24 -13.51
N ILE A 37 2.49 6.30 -14.56
CA ILE A 37 1.03 6.22 -14.50
C ILE A 37 0.55 5.31 -15.64
N VAL A 38 -0.41 4.45 -15.35
CA VAL A 38 -1.05 3.56 -16.34
C VAL A 38 -2.56 3.58 -16.14
N CYS A 39 -3.30 3.42 -17.24
CA CYS A 39 -4.75 3.43 -17.26
C CYS A 39 -5.26 2.10 -17.81
N HIS A 40 -6.35 1.57 -17.23
CA HIS A 40 -6.96 0.33 -17.73
C HIS A 40 -7.53 0.55 -19.13
N PRO A 41 -7.27 -0.35 -20.11
CA PRO A 41 -7.68 -0.15 -21.50
C PRO A 41 -9.21 -0.08 -21.68
N GLU A 42 -9.96 -0.86 -20.90
CA GLU A 42 -11.43 -0.91 -20.96
C GLU A 42 -12.15 -0.05 -19.92
N LYS A 43 -11.44 0.46 -18.90
CA LYS A 43 -12.03 1.12 -17.73
C LYS A 43 -11.24 2.39 -17.41
N PRO A 44 -11.45 3.49 -18.14
CA PRO A 44 -10.58 4.67 -18.07
C PRO A 44 -10.55 5.35 -16.71
N ASP A 45 -11.55 5.12 -15.86
CA ASP A 45 -11.57 5.62 -14.47
C ASP A 45 -10.65 4.83 -13.53
N CYS A 46 -10.20 3.64 -13.95
CA CYS A 46 -9.30 2.78 -13.20
C CYS A 46 -7.86 3.03 -13.65
N ILE A 47 -7.09 3.67 -12.77
CA ILE A 47 -5.71 4.08 -13.03
C ILE A 47 -4.80 3.66 -11.89
N TRP A 48 -3.52 3.44 -12.21
CA TRP A 48 -2.47 3.14 -11.23
C TRP A 48 -1.32 4.12 -11.39
N ALA A 49 -0.72 4.49 -10.26
CA ALA A 49 0.44 5.35 -10.22
C ALA A 49 1.55 4.72 -9.38
N GLY A 50 2.78 4.77 -9.91
CA GLY A 50 3.98 4.31 -9.25
C GLY A 50 4.78 5.47 -8.68
N ALA A 51 5.16 5.39 -7.42
CA ALA A 51 5.97 6.40 -6.74
C ALA A 51 7.44 5.96 -6.67
N ALA A 52 8.35 6.95 -6.70
CA ALA A 52 9.78 6.69 -6.63
C ALA A 52 10.22 6.02 -5.31
N CYS A 53 9.47 6.21 -4.22
CA CYS A 53 9.73 5.62 -2.89
C CYS A 53 8.40 5.48 -2.10
N GLY A 54 7.28 5.24 -2.79
CA GLY A 54 5.95 5.21 -2.18
C GLY A 54 5.08 4.04 -2.63
N GLY A 55 5.65 3.08 -3.37
CA GLY A 55 4.91 1.92 -3.88
C GLY A 55 3.93 2.28 -5.00
N VAL A 56 2.94 1.42 -5.18
CA VAL A 56 1.88 1.55 -6.20
C VAL A 56 0.56 1.93 -5.54
N TRP A 57 -0.10 2.89 -6.16
CA TRP A 57 -1.40 3.42 -5.76
C TRP A 57 -2.40 3.18 -6.87
N GLN A 58 -3.65 2.88 -6.51
CA GLN A 58 -4.76 2.71 -7.45
C GLN A 58 -5.85 3.73 -7.16
N SER A 59 -6.45 4.24 -8.23
CA SER A 59 -7.70 4.98 -8.21
C SER A 59 -8.72 4.26 -9.08
N ASN A 60 -9.99 4.30 -8.65
CA ASN A 60 -11.14 3.78 -9.40
C ASN A 60 -12.13 4.90 -9.79
N ASP A 61 -11.70 6.16 -9.69
CA ASP A 61 -12.50 7.37 -9.88
C ASP A 61 -11.73 8.46 -10.64
N ALA A 62 -10.94 8.04 -11.63
CA ALA A 62 -10.14 8.90 -12.51
C ALA A 62 -9.12 9.78 -11.78
N GLY A 63 -8.62 9.34 -10.62
CA GLY A 63 -7.58 10.01 -9.84
C GLY A 63 -8.09 10.95 -8.76
N GLN A 64 -9.39 10.96 -8.46
CA GLN A 64 -9.96 11.78 -7.37
C GLN A 64 -9.57 11.21 -6.00
N THR A 65 -9.59 9.89 -5.83
CA THR A 65 -9.16 9.20 -4.62
C THR A 65 -8.19 8.07 -4.93
N TRP A 66 -7.26 7.83 -4.01
CA TRP A 66 -6.19 6.84 -4.18
C TRP A 66 -6.06 5.97 -2.94
N HIS A 67 -5.79 4.69 -3.16
CA HIS A 67 -5.46 3.74 -2.10
C HIS A 67 -4.20 2.95 -2.47
N SER A 68 -3.40 2.60 -1.46
CA SER A 68 -2.17 1.84 -1.65
C SER A 68 -2.49 0.37 -1.89
N VAL A 69 -1.98 -0.18 -2.99
CA VAL A 69 -2.06 -1.61 -3.34
C VAL A 69 -0.72 -2.32 -3.11
N TRP A 70 0.22 -1.67 -2.42
CA TRP A 70 1.63 -2.09 -2.34
C TRP A 70 2.11 -2.29 -0.90
N ASN A 71 1.25 -2.81 -0.03
CA ASN A 71 1.46 -2.83 1.43
C ASN A 71 2.29 -4.02 1.93
N GLU A 72 2.54 -5.03 1.11
CA GLU A 72 3.22 -6.29 1.50
C GLU A 72 4.60 -6.45 0.86
N HIS A 73 5.22 -5.35 0.41
CA HIS A 73 6.50 -5.38 -0.30
C HIS A 73 7.57 -4.57 0.44
N ASP A 74 8.78 -5.13 0.50
CA ASP A 74 9.93 -4.49 1.15
C ASP A 74 10.48 -3.28 0.38
N SER A 75 10.25 -3.25 -0.95
CA SER A 75 10.67 -2.15 -1.81
C SER A 75 9.49 -1.26 -2.19
N LEU A 76 9.65 0.03 -1.93
CA LEU A 76 8.72 1.07 -2.32
C LEU A 76 9.14 1.80 -3.61
N ASN A 77 10.25 1.39 -4.23
CA ASN A 77 10.79 2.05 -5.41
C ASN A 77 10.14 1.51 -6.69
N ILE A 78 9.31 2.33 -7.33
CA ILE A 78 8.68 1.98 -8.61
C ILE A 78 9.36 2.78 -9.74
N GLY A 79 9.87 2.09 -10.75
CA GLY A 79 10.49 2.71 -11.93
C GLY A 79 9.59 2.72 -13.17
N SER A 80 8.70 1.73 -13.29
CA SER A 80 7.77 1.59 -14.42
C SER A 80 6.60 0.70 -14.00
N LEU A 81 5.46 0.89 -14.67
CA LEU A 81 4.27 0.05 -14.56
C LEU A 81 3.77 -0.30 -15.97
N ALA A 82 3.18 -1.48 -16.10
CA ALA A 82 2.48 -1.93 -17.29
C ALA A 82 1.23 -2.70 -16.86
N ILE A 83 0.20 -2.69 -17.71
CA ILE A 83 -1.05 -3.42 -17.53
C ILE A 83 -1.36 -4.18 -18.83
N ASP A 84 -1.99 -5.34 -18.69
CA ASP A 84 -2.48 -6.19 -19.79
C ASP A 84 -3.93 -5.81 -20.14
#